data_AF-A0A821XGK2-F1
#
_entry.id   AF-A0A821XGK2-F1
#
_cell.length_a   1.000
_cell.length_b   1.000
_cell.length_c   1.000
_cell.angle_alpha   90.00
_cell.angle_beta   90.00
_cell.angle_gamma   90.00
#
_symmetry.space_group_name_H-M   'P 1'
#
loop_
_entity.id
_entity.type
_entity.pdbx_description
1 polymer ?
#
loop_
_entity_poly.entity_id
_entity_poly.type
_entity_poly.pdbx_seq_one_letter_code
_entity_poly.pdbx_strand_id
1 'polypeptide(L)'
;PEYQRLAWEALKKTLNGRVNKVNTANLALIIRELFKDNIVRGRGLLARGIIQAQAASPFYTSVYAALVSVVNTKFPQIGELIVKRLISSFRRTYQRNDKNNCLAATKFIAHLVNQNIAS
;
A
#
# COMPACT_ATOMS: atom_id res chain seq x y z
N PRO A 1 24.05 -3.41 16.16
CA PRO A 1 22.72 -2.89 16.57
C PRO A 1 22.36 -1.55 15.90
N GLU A 2 23.27 -0.58 15.92
CA GLU A 2 23.05 0.77 15.37
C GLU A 2 22.89 0.78 13.85
N TYR A 3 23.76 0.08 13.12
CA TYR A 3 23.68 -0.05 11.65
C TYR A 3 22.33 -0.61 11.18
N GLN A 4 21.80 -1.64 11.85
CA GLN A 4 20.49 -2.22 11.52
C GLN A 4 19.34 -1.25 11.76
N ARG A 5 19.44 -0.41 12.80
CA ARG A 5 18.46 0.64 13.10
C ARG A 5 18.51 1.76 12.05
N LEU A 6 19.70 2.22 11.69
CA LEU A 6 19.89 3.23 10.63
C LEU A 6 19.37 2.73 9.28
N ALA A 7 19.69 1.49 8.90
CA ALA A 7 19.17 0.87 7.69
C ALA A 7 17.64 0.73 7.70
N TRP A 8 17.05 0.42 8.85
CA TRP A 8 15.59 0.35 9.01
C TRP A 8 14.90 1.71 8.88
N GLU A 9 15.43 2.76 9.53
CA GLU A 9 14.88 4.12 9.42
C GLU A 9 15.04 4.67 8.00
N ALA A 10 16.16 4.38 7.33
CA ALA A 10 16.36 4.72 5.92
C ALA A 10 15.31 4.03 5.03
N LEU A 11 15.10 2.72 5.21
CA LEU A 11 14.09 1.96 4.46
C LEU A 11 12.68 2.55 4.68
N LYS A 12 12.32 2.86 5.93
CA LYS A 12 11.04 3.48 6.26
C LYS A 12 10.85 4.83 5.56
N LYS A 13 11.88 5.68 5.58
CA LYS A 13 11.84 6.99 4.89
C LYS A 13 11.68 6.82 3.38
N THR A 14 12.44 5.90 2.78
CA THR A 14 12.39 5.64 1.34
C THR A 14 11.02 5.10 0.91
N LEU A 15 10.49 4.09 1.59
CA LEU A 15 9.19 3.49 1.25
C LEU A 15 8.05 4.51 1.38
N ASN A 16 8.02 5.29 2.46
CA ASN A 16 7.02 6.36 2.63
C ASN A 16 7.16 7.43 1.53
N GLY A 17 8.40 7.81 1.20
CA GLY A 17 8.68 8.78 0.14
C GLY A 17 8.18 8.32 -1.23
N ARG A 18 8.34 7.03 -1.56
CA ARG A 18 7.85 6.44 -2.81
C ARG A 18 6.33 6.43 -2.88
N VAL A 19 5.68 5.95 -1.82
CA VAL A 19 4.22 5.86 -1.78
C VAL A 19 3.57 7.23 -1.89
N ASN A 20 4.11 8.25 -1.22
CA ASN A 20 3.52 9.60 -1.25
C ASN A 20 3.70 10.33 -2.59
N LYS A 21 4.68 9.92 -3.39
CA LYS A 21 4.99 10.57 -4.68
C LYS A 21 4.39 9.86 -5.88
N VAL A 22 3.78 8.69 -5.71
CA VAL A 22 3.28 7.87 -6.82
C VAL A 22 2.09 8.55 -7.50
N ASN A 23 2.12 8.61 -8.82
CA ASN A 23 1.03 9.08 -9.67
C ASN A 23 1.05 8.34 -11.01
N THR A 24 0.09 8.63 -11.88
CA THR A 24 -0.06 7.97 -13.19
C THR A 24 1.17 8.16 -14.09
N ALA A 25 1.83 9.33 -14.04
CA ALA A 25 2.97 9.64 -14.89
C ALA A 25 4.27 8.93 -14.45
N ASN A 26 4.43 8.68 -13.14
CA ASN A 26 5.67 8.13 -12.59
C ASN A 26 5.57 6.70 -12.03
N LEU A 27 4.39 6.07 -12.11
CA LEU A 27 4.13 4.74 -11.54
C LEU A 27 5.19 3.70 -11.94
N ALA A 28 5.53 3.63 -13.22
CA ALA A 28 6.53 2.67 -13.73
C ALA A 28 7.93 2.90 -13.14
N LEU A 29 8.33 4.16 -12.97
CA LEU A 29 9.61 4.51 -12.35
C LEU A 29 9.59 4.12 -10.86
N ILE A 30 8.54 4.50 -10.14
CA ILE A 30 8.38 4.20 -8.71
C ILE A 30 8.42 2.69 -8.47
N ILE A 31 7.78 1.88 -9.33
CA ILE A 31 7.82 0.41 -9.24
C ILE A 31 9.25 -0.11 -9.38
N ARG A 32 9.99 0.34 -10.41
CA ARG A 32 11.38 -0.09 -10.64
C ARG A 32 12.28 0.23 -9.45
N GLU A 33 12.12 1.42 -8.87
CA GLU A 33 12.90 1.80 -7.71
C GLU A 33 12.45 1.10 -6.42
N LEU A 34 11.15 0.87 -6.25
CA LEU A 34 10.60 0.13 -5.13
C LEU A 34 11.17 -1.30 -5.06
N PHE A 35 11.36 -1.96 -6.21
CA PHE A 35 11.98 -3.28 -6.27
C PHE A 35 13.49 -3.31 -6.02
N LYS A 36 14.16 -2.14 -5.98
CA LYS A 36 15.55 -2.04 -5.49
C LYS A 36 15.62 -1.99 -3.96
N ASP A 37 14.51 -1.66 -3.29
CA ASP A 37 14.44 -1.64 -1.83
C ASP A 37 14.10 -3.03 -1.27
N ASN A 38 14.48 -3.29 -0.01
CA ASN A 38 14.11 -4.53 0.67
C ASN A 38 12.65 -4.51 1.16
N ILE A 39 11.71 -4.60 0.22
CA ILE A 39 10.26 -4.58 0.50
C ILE A 39 9.77 -5.83 1.22
N VAL A 40 10.52 -6.93 1.20
CA VAL A 40 10.20 -8.14 1.98
C VAL A 40 10.41 -7.88 3.47
N ARG A 41 11.54 -7.27 3.85
CA ARG A 41 11.80 -6.77 5.21
C ARG A 41 10.82 -5.66 5.57
N GLY A 42 10.57 -4.74 4.64
CA GLY A 42 9.69 -3.58 4.79
C GLY A 42 8.20 -3.83 4.58
N ARG A 43 7.73 -5.08 4.42
CA ARG A 43 6.35 -5.37 3.98
C ARG A 43 5.27 -4.71 4.83
N GLY A 44 5.50 -4.68 6.15
CA GLY A 44 4.59 -4.04 7.10
C GLY A 44 4.56 -2.51 6.96
N LEU A 45 5.68 -1.89 6.62
CA LEU A 45 5.81 -0.46 6.36
C LEU A 45 5.13 -0.10 5.04
N LEU A 46 5.42 -0.86 3.97
CA LEU A 46 4.81 -0.65 2.66
C LEU A 46 3.28 -0.78 2.72
N ALA A 47 2.78 -1.85 3.36
CA ALA A 47 1.35 -2.06 3.49
C ALA A 47 0.65 -0.93 4.26
N ARG A 48 1.27 -0.46 5.36
CA ARG A 48 0.75 0.68 6.13
C ARG A 48 0.78 1.96 5.30
N GLY A 49 1.90 2.24 4.63
CA GLY A 49 2.08 3.43 3.81
C GLY A 49 1.03 3.52 2.71
N ILE A 50 0.82 2.44 1.96
CA ILE A 50 -0.16 2.40 0.86
C ILE A 50 -1.59 2.63 1.38
N ILE A 51 -2.00 1.94 2.45
CA ILE A 51 -3.36 2.09 3.01
C ILE A 51 -3.58 3.52 3.52
N GLN A 52 -2.60 4.10 4.22
CA GLN A 52 -2.70 5.46 4.74
C GLN A 52 -2.72 6.50 3.62
N ALA A 53 -1.87 6.35 2.60
CA ALA A 53 -1.81 7.26 1.46
C ALA A 53 -3.09 7.19 0.61
N GLN A 54 -3.67 6.01 0.43
CA GLN A 54 -4.95 5.86 -0.25
C GLN A 54 -6.11 6.48 0.56
N ALA A 55 -6.14 6.27 1.88
CA ALA A 55 -7.15 6.88 2.74
C ALA A 55 -7.05 8.42 2.75
N ALA A 56 -5.82 8.96 2.75
CA ALA A 56 -5.57 10.40 2.68
C ALA A 56 -5.83 10.99 1.27
N SER A 57 -5.77 10.17 0.22
CA SER A 57 -5.98 10.62 -1.17
C SER A 57 -6.78 9.61 -2.01
N PRO A 58 -8.10 9.46 -1.76
CA PRO A 58 -8.94 8.47 -2.45
C PRO A 58 -9.11 8.70 -3.96
N PHE A 59 -8.75 9.89 -4.45
CA PHE A 59 -8.71 10.20 -5.88
C PHE A 59 -7.70 9.30 -6.63
N TYR A 60 -6.54 9.01 -6.02
CA TYR A 60 -5.48 8.19 -6.63
C TYR A 60 -5.62 6.68 -6.36
N THR A 61 -6.80 6.21 -5.94
CA THR A 61 -7.02 4.80 -5.58
C THR A 61 -6.62 3.83 -6.70
N SER A 62 -6.87 4.18 -7.97
CA SER A 62 -6.47 3.36 -9.12
C SER A 62 -4.95 3.22 -9.25
N VAL A 63 -4.19 4.27 -8.94
CA VAL A 63 -2.72 4.27 -8.96
C VAL A 63 -2.19 3.37 -7.84
N TYR A 64 -2.72 3.50 -6.63
CA TYR A 64 -2.33 2.64 -5.51
C TYR A 64 -2.67 1.17 -5.78
N ALA A 65 -3.83 0.89 -6.36
CA ALA A 65 -4.20 -0.46 -6.76
C ALA A 65 -3.21 -1.01 -7.79
N ALA A 66 -2.92 -0.27 -8.86
CA ALA A 66 -1.96 -0.68 -9.88
C ALA A 66 -0.56 -0.96 -9.29
N LEU A 67 -0.10 -0.15 -8.34
CA LEU A 67 1.13 -0.41 -7.59
C LEU A 67 1.06 -1.74 -6.84
N VAL A 68 -0.04 -1.99 -6.12
CA VAL A 68 -0.25 -3.25 -5.39
C VAL A 68 -0.33 -4.44 -6.34
N SER A 69 -0.97 -4.32 -7.50
CA SER A 69 -1.04 -5.39 -8.51
C SER A 69 0.35 -5.82 -8.96
N VAL A 70 1.20 -4.86 -9.35
CA VAL A 70 2.55 -5.18 -9.81
C VAL A 70 3.39 -5.79 -8.68
N VAL A 71 3.27 -5.28 -7.45
CA VAL A 71 3.92 -5.89 -6.28
C VAL A 71 3.42 -7.31 -6.04
N ASN A 72 2.11 -7.56 -6.17
CA ASN A 72 1.49 -8.86 -5.98
C ASN A 72 2.00 -9.91 -6.98
N THR A 73 2.28 -9.52 -8.23
CA THR A 73 2.85 -10.44 -9.24
C THR A 73 4.23 -11.01 -8.86
N LYS A 74 4.99 -10.30 -8.02
CA LYS A 74 6.35 -10.70 -7.59
C LYS A 74 6.39 -11.18 -6.15
N PHE A 75 5.56 -10.62 -5.28
CA PHE A 75 5.51 -10.89 -3.85
C PHE A 75 4.06 -11.02 -3.36
N PRO A 76 3.38 -12.15 -3.67
CA PRO A 76 1.96 -12.34 -3.32
C PRO A 76 1.65 -12.15 -1.84
N GLN A 77 2.57 -12.53 -0.96
CA GLN A 77 2.46 -12.36 0.49
C GLN A 77 2.33 -10.89 0.93
N ILE A 78 2.85 -9.94 0.13
CA ILE A 78 2.70 -8.51 0.40
C ILE A 78 1.30 -8.04 -0.01
N GLY A 79 0.80 -8.49 -1.18
CA GLY A 79 -0.56 -8.22 -1.63
C GLY A 79 -1.59 -8.74 -0.63
N GLU A 80 -1.44 -10.00 -0.21
CA GLU A 80 -2.30 -10.63 0.81
C GLU A 80 -2.29 -9.85 2.14
N LEU A 81 -1.11 -9.41 2.60
CA LEU A 81 -0.99 -8.60 3.82
C LEU A 81 -1.76 -7.27 3.71
N ILE A 82 -1.70 -6.62 2.54
CA ILE A 82 -2.41 -5.37 2.28
C ILE A 82 -3.92 -5.61 2.33
N VAL A 83 -4.42 -6.63 1.62
CA VAL A 83 -5.84 -6.99 1.59
C VAL A 83 -6.36 -7.31 2.99
N LYS A 84 -5.67 -8.18 3.75
CA LYS A 84 -6.06 -8.52 5.13
C LYS A 84 -6.16 -7.30 6.03
N ARG A 85 -5.20 -6.38 5.94
CA ARG A 85 -5.20 -5.14 6.73
C ARG A 85 -6.30 -4.18 6.29
N LEU A 86 -6.57 -4.08 4.99
CA LEU A 86 -7.62 -3.24 4.45
C LEU A 86 -9.02 -3.71 4.89
N ILE A 87 -9.28 -5.02 4.86
CA ILE A 87 -10.53 -5.61 5.38
C ILE A 87 -10.67 -5.34 6.89
N SER A 88 -9.60 -5.52 7.67
CA SER A 88 -9.60 -5.22 9.10
C SER A 88 -9.87 -3.74 9.37
N SER A 89 -9.27 -2.84 8.55
CA SER A 89 -9.52 -1.40 8.61
C SER A 89 -10.98 -1.05 8.29
N PHE A 90 -11.54 -1.62 7.23
CA PHE A 90 -12.94 -1.45 6.85
C PHE A 90 -13.90 -1.86 7.98
N ARG A 91 -13.71 -3.04 8.58
CA ARG A 91 -14.55 -3.50 9.71
C ARG A 91 -14.53 -2.53 10.88
N ARG A 92 -13.34 -1.99 11.22
CA ARG A 92 -13.19 -1.01 12.31
C ARG A 92 -13.83 0.34 11.99
N THR A 93 -13.66 0.85 10.77
CA THR A 93 -14.25 2.15 10.38
C THR A 93 -15.76 2.06 10.27
N TYR A 94 -16.29 0.92 9.80
CA TYR A 94 -17.72 0.61 9.82
C TYR A 94 -18.29 0.60 11.25
N GLN A 95 -17.66 -0.13 12.18
CA GLN A 95 -18.09 -0.18 13.59
C GLN A 95 -18.08 1.19 14.28
N ARG A 96 -17.20 2.10 13.85
CA ARG A 96 -17.09 3.46 14.39
C ARG A 96 -17.99 4.48 13.69
N ASN A 97 -18.80 4.06 12.72
CA ASN A 97 -19.60 4.94 11.86
C ASN A 97 -18.75 6.02 11.13
N ASP A 98 -17.48 5.73 10.84
CA ASP A 98 -16.61 6.61 10.08
C ASP A 98 -16.85 6.41 8.58
N LYS A 99 -17.85 7.12 8.06
CA LYS A 99 -18.33 7.00 6.68
C LYS A 99 -17.23 7.29 5.66
N ASN A 100 -16.39 8.30 5.88
CA ASN A 100 -15.35 8.70 4.93
C ASN A 100 -14.30 7.60 4.77
N ASN A 101 -13.76 7.10 5.88
CA ASN A 101 -12.75 6.04 5.81
C ASN A 101 -13.34 4.69 5.39
N CYS A 102 -14.62 4.43 5.72
CA CYS A 102 -15.35 3.26 5.22
C CYS A 102 -15.48 3.28 3.69
N LEU A 103 -15.89 4.41 3.10
CA LEU A 103 -15.99 4.57 1.65
C LEU A 103 -14.61 4.48 0.97
N ALA A 104 -13.58 5.11 1.53
CA ALA A 104 -12.22 5.02 1.01
C ALA A 104 -11.71 3.57 0.99
N ALA A 105 -11.90 2.83 2.07
CA ALA A 105 -11.51 1.41 2.15
C ALA A 105 -12.32 0.55 1.16
N THR A 106 -13.63 0.77 1.05
CA THR A 106 -14.51 0.04 0.12
C THR A 106 -14.07 0.25 -1.33
N LYS A 107 -13.82 1.49 -1.73
CA LYS A 107 -13.33 1.84 -3.07
C LYS A 107 -12.01 1.13 -3.37
N PHE A 108 -11.11 1.08 -2.38
CA PHE A 108 -9.82 0.41 -2.58
C PHE A 108 -9.97 -1.10 -2.73
N ILE A 109 -10.81 -1.75 -1.91
CA ILE A 109 -11.13 -3.18 -2.06
C ILE A 109 -11.66 -3.46 -3.46
N ALA A 110 -12.61 -2.66 -3.97
CA ALA A 110 -13.17 -2.84 -5.31
C ALA A 110 -12.09 -2.79 -6.40
N HIS A 111 -11.15 -1.84 -6.33
CA HIS A 111 -10.04 -1.77 -7.27
C HIS A 111 -9.08 -2.98 -7.16
N LEU A 112 -8.85 -3.51 -5.97
CA LEU A 112 -7.99 -4.69 -5.79
C LEU A 112 -8.65 -5.97 -6.32
N VAL A 113 -9.96 -6.12 -6.14
CA VAL A 113 -10.76 -7.22 -6.73
C VAL A 113 -10.73 -7.14 -8.25
N ASN A 114 -10.96 -5.97 -8.83
CA ASN A 114 -10.90 -5.76 -10.28
C ASN A 114 -9.52 -6.07 -10.91
N GLN A 115 -8.47 -6.10 -10.09
CA GLN A 115 -7.12 -6.44 -10.51
C GLN A 115 -6.72 -7.89 -10.18
N ASN A 116 -7.69 -8.74 -9.80
CA ASN A 116 -7.50 -10.15 -9.40
C ASN A 116 -6.50 -10.34 -8.25
N ILE A 117 -6.37 -9.35 -7.36
CA ILE A 117 -5.48 -9.43 -6.19
C ILE A 117 -6.21 -10.05 -5.00
N ALA A 118 -7.53 -9.88 -4.93
CA ALA A 118 -8.40 -10.47 -3.92
C ALA A 118 -9.54 -11.22 -4.61
N SER A 119 -9.82 -12.44 -4.15
CA SER A 119 -10.95 -13.29 -4.54
C SER A 119 -11.97 -13.38 -3.41
#